data_AF-A0A1K2IWY5-F1
#
_entry.id   AF-A0A1K2IWY5-F1
#
_cell.length_a   1.000
_cell.length_b   1.000
_cell.length_c   1.000
_cell.angle_alpha   90.00
_cell.angle_beta   90.00
_cell.angle_gamma   90.00
#
_symmetry.space_group_name_H-M   'P 1'
#
loop_
_entity.id
_entity.type
_entity.pdbx_description
1 polymer ?
#
loop_
_entity_poly.entity_id
_entity_poly.type
_entity_poly.pdbx_seq_one_letter_code
_entity_poly.pdbx_strand_id
1 'polypeptide(L)'
;MKNIILITLLLTIYSCEREVKNPYFTSDEIYKTVLKSTDIIHRDIAKNTGLFYVLNRYDTLIVMAVPYENVINPTFMIKKEGTFYTDCCKIIVTKPYRPKFQMIKNPNKLKQNDVAKYLDIYDGNEYQKGVMYKIKDLNHLELIAKGDLRQYFYPIKEYELVPPPPPKEYLGKPYK
;
A
#
# COMPACT_ATOMS: atom_id res chain seq x y z
N MET A 1 -51.26 -7.17 -14.19
CA MET A 1 -49.97 -7.81 -14.54
C MET A 1 -49.01 -6.92 -15.34
N LYS A 2 -49.48 -5.91 -16.12
CA LYS A 2 -48.59 -4.98 -16.85
C LYS A 2 -47.69 -4.11 -15.95
N ASN A 3 -48.15 -3.74 -14.76
CA ASN A 3 -47.39 -2.85 -13.86
C ASN A 3 -46.23 -3.54 -13.10
N ILE A 4 -46.25 -4.87 -12.98
CA ILE A 4 -45.19 -5.62 -12.29
C ILE A 4 -43.94 -5.73 -13.17
N ILE A 5 -44.14 -5.90 -14.50
CA ILE A 5 -43.07 -6.03 -15.49
C ILE A 5 -42.21 -4.75 -15.53
N LEU A 6 -42.84 -3.59 -15.38
CA LEU A 6 -42.16 -2.28 -15.42
C LEU A 6 -41.20 -2.10 -14.22
N ILE A 7 -41.53 -2.64 -13.05
CA ILE A 7 -40.71 -2.52 -11.83
C ILE A 7 -39.49 -3.43 -11.89
N THR A 8 -39.64 -4.65 -12.43
CA THR A 8 -38.50 -5.56 -12.67
C THR A 8 -37.52 -5.01 -13.71
N LEU A 9 -37.99 -4.29 -14.73
CA LEU A 9 -37.13 -3.69 -15.76
C LEU A 9 -36.34 -2.48 -15.22
N LEU A 10 -36.90 -1.74 -14.26
CA LEU A 10 -36.25 -0.61 -13.59
C LEU A 10 -35.17 -1.05 -12.60
N LEU A 11 -35.32 -2.22 -11.97
CA LEU A 11 -34.32 -2.78 -11.06
C LEU A 11 -33.05 -3.25 -11.78
N THR A 12 -33.16 -3.75 -13.02
CA THR A 12 -31.99 -4.18 -13.80
C THR A 12 -31.09 -3.03 -14.27
N ILE A 13 -31.60 -1.79 -14.32
CA ILE A 13 -30.83 -0.61 -14.76
C ILE A 13 -29.99 -0.01 -13.61
N TYR A 14 -30.33 -0.34 -12.36
CA TYR A 14 -29.60 0.14 -11.18
C TYR A 14 -28.38 -0.72 -10.82
N SER A 15 -28.18 -1.86 -11.50
CA SER A 15 -26.99 -2.71 -11.32
C SER A 15 -25.85 -2.37 -12.30
N CYS A 16 -25.79 -1.12 -12.76
CA CYS A 16 -24.58 -0.61 -13.40
C CYS A 16 -23.55 -0.41 -12.28
N GLU A 17 -22.76 -1.44 -11.97
CA GLU A 17 -21.60 -1.31 -11.11
C GLU A 17 -20.80 -0.11 -11.62
N ARG A 18 -20.63 0.91 -10.77
CA ARG A 18 -19.82 2.08 -11.15
C ARG A 18 -18.49 1.57 -11.65
N GLU A 19 -18.21 1.88 -12.91
CA GLU A 19 -16.94 1.54 -13.54
C GLU A 19 -15.81 1.97 -12.62
N VAL A 20 -15.04 1.01 -12.14
CA VAL A 20 -13.94 1.25 -11.21
C VAL A 20 -12.86 1.98 -11.99
N LYS A 21 -12.88 3.31 -11.96
CA LYS A 21 -11.83 4.12 -12.58
C LYS A 21 -10.54 3.87 -11.80
N ASN A 22 -9.65 3.09 -12.40
CA ASN A 22 -8.31 2.81 -11.92
C ASN A 22 -7.31 3.70 -12.67
N PRO A 23 -7.00 4.90 -12.16
CA PRO A 23 -6.05 5.79 -12.83
C PRO A 23 -4.59 5.46 -12.50
N TYR A 24 -4.34 4.61 -11.51
CA TYR A 24 -3.02 4.43 -10.88
C TYR A 24 -2.30 3.18 -11.37
N PHE A 25 -2.98 2.03 -11.36
CA PHE A 25 -2.39 0.72 -11.61
C PHE A 25 -2.58 0.29 -13.07
N THR A 26 -1.76 -0.68 -13.50
CA THR A 26 -1.85 -1.27 -14.84
C THR A 26 -3.02 -2.23 -15.01
N SER A 27 -3.58 -2.73 -13.91
CA SER A 27 -4.75 -3.62 -13.89
C SER A 27 -5.76 -3.23 -12.82
N ASP A 28 -7.04 -3.36 -13.16
CA ASP A 28 -8.17 -3.17 -12.24
C ASP A 28 -8.17 -4.22 -11.13
N GLU A 29 -7.68 -5.43 -11.42
CA GLU A 29 -7.59 -6.49 -10.42
C GLU A 29 -6.59 -6.12 -9.31
N ILE A 30 -5.45 -5.53 -9.67
CA ILE A 30 -4.49 -4.99 -8.71
C ILE A 30 -5.15 -3.92 -7.85
N TYR A 31 -5.85 -2.97 -8.48
CA TYR A 31 -6.51 -1.88 -7.76
C TYR A 31 -7.58 -2.41 -6.79
N LYS A 32 -8.47 -3.30 -7.27
CA LYS A 32 -9.48 -3.97 -6.45
C LYS A 32 -8.85 -4.76 -5.30
N THR A 33 -7.73 -5.46 -5.56
CA THR A 33 -7.00 -6.21 -4.54
C THR A 33 -6.42 -5.30 -3.47
N VAL A 34 -5.88 -4.13 -3.84
CA VAL A 34 -5.39 -3.13 -2.87
C VAL A 34 -6.53 -2.66 -1.97
N LEU A 35 -7.68 -2.27 -2.53
CA LEU A 35 -8.84 -1.81 -1.75
C LEU A 35 -9.39 -2.92 -0.84
N LYS A 36 -9.55 -4.14 -1.37
CA LYS A 36 -9.98 -5.30 -0.58
C LYS A 36 -9.00 -5.61 0.56
N SER A 37 -7.71 -5.40 0.34
CA SER A 37 -6.69 -5.64 1.36
C SER A 37 -6.75 -4.60 2.47
N THR A 38 -7.01 -3.32 2.16
CA THR A 38 -7.21 -2.31 3.20
C THR A 38 -8.42 -2.63 4.08
N ASP A 39 -9.49 -3.17 3.50
CA ASP A 39 -10.68 -3.61 4.24
C ASP A 39 -10.39 -4.81 5.14
N ILE A 40 -9.69 -5.83 4.61
CA ILE A 40 -9.26 -7.01 5.37
C ILE A 40 -8.40 -6.59 6.56
N ILE A 41 -7.45 -5.68 6.34
CA ILE A 41 -6.54 -5.24 7.40
C ILE A 41 -7.31 -4.46 8.48
N HIS A 42 -8.19 -3.53 8.09
CA HIS A 42 -9.04 -2.78 9.02
C HIS A 42 -9.87 -3.67 9.93
N ARG A 43 -10.52 -4.68 9.33
CA ARG A 43 -11.47 -5.52 10.05
C ARG A 43 -10.77 -6.56 10.91
N ASP A 44 -9.70 -7.18 10.40
CA ASP A 44 -9.19 -8.44 10.92
C ASP A 44 -7.78 -8.35 11.54
N ILE A 45 -6.99 -7.30 11.25
CA ILE A 45 -5.55 -7.27 11.60
C ILE A 45 -5.18 -6.03 12.42
N ALA A 46 -5.51 -4.83 11.94
CA ALA A 46 -5.14 -3.56 12.53
C ALA A 46 -6.34 -2.61 12.48
N LYS A 47 -7.14 -2.64 13.56
CA LYS A 47 -8.33 -1.80 13.68
C LYS A 47 -7.93 -0.33 13.71
N ASN A 48 -8.74 0.52 13.06
CA ASN A 48 -8.60 1.97 13.03
C ASN A 48 -7.33 2.51 12.33
N THR A 49 -6.68 1.73 11.45
CA THR A 49 -5.49 2.20 10.74
C THR A 49 -5.85 2.97 9.47
N GLY A 50 -5.70 4.30 9.46
CA GLY A 50 -5.99 5.13 8.28
C GLY A 50 -4.88 5.18 7.21
N LEU A 51 -3.79 4.44 7.35
CA LEU A 51 -2.59 4.60 6.52
C LEU A 51 -2.02 3.25 6.07
N PHE A 52 -1.77 3.13 4.76
CA PHE A 52 -1.29 1.89 4.15
C PHE A 52 -0.12 2.11 3.21
N TYR A 53 0.78 1.13 3.16
CA TYR A 53 1.81 1.03 2.13
C TYR A 53 1.46 -0.07 1.13
N VAL A 54 1.61 0.24 -0.16
CA VAL A 54 1.53 -0.71 -1.27
C VAL A 54 2.93 -0.90 -1.85
N LEU A 55 3.41 -2.13 -1.80
CA LEU A 55 4.73 -2.52 -2.26
C LEU A 55 4.63 -3.55 -3.37
N ASN A 56 5.50 -3.39 -4.37
CA ASN A 56 5.73 -4.41 -5.36
C ASN A 56 7.18 -4.88 -5.26
N ARG A 57 7.38 -6.13 -4.87
CA ARG A 57 8.70 -6.78 -4.83
C ARG A 57 8.64 -8.04 -5.67
N TYR A 58 9.49 -8.14 -6.70
CA TYR A 58 9.50 -9.30 -7.59
C TYR A 58 8.11 -9.57 -8.21
N ASP A 59 7.54 -10.74 -7.96
CA ASP A 59 6.18 -11.15 -8.33
C ASP A 59 5.20 -11.06 -7.15
N THR A 60 5.46 -10.20 -6.17
CA THR A 60 4.63 -10.07 -4.97
C THR A 60 4.08 -8.65 -4.85
N LEU A 61 2.77 -8.58 -4.55
CA LEU A 61 2.09 -7.40 -4.07
C LEU A 61 1.94 -7.50 -2.55
N ILE A 62 2.33 -6.45 -1.83
CA ILE A 62 2.24 -6.39 -0.38
C ILE A 62 1.47 -5.13 0.01
N VAL A 63 0.45 -5.28 0.84
CA VAL A 63 -0.33 -4.17 1.41
C VAL A 63 -0.15 -4.21 2.92
N MET A 64 0.42 -3.17 3.51
CA MET A 64 0.72 -3.11 4.94
C MET A 64 0.04 -1.93 5.62
N ALA A 65 -0.52 -2.17 6.80
CA ALA A 65 -0.96 -1.13 7.72
C ALA A 65 0.22 -0.53 8.45
N VAL A 66 0.16 0.78 8.69
CA VAL A 66 1.14 1.50 9.48
C VAL A 66 0.48 2.52 10.39
N PRO A 67 1.04 2.78 11.57
CA PRO A 67 0.49 3.78 12.49
C PRO A 67 0.80 5.21 12.04
N TYR A 68 1.95 5.42 11.37
CA TYR A 68 2.44 6.74 10.95
C TYR A 68 3.13 6.64 9.58
N GLU A 69 3.49 7.78 8.98
CA GLU A 69 4.29 7.78 7.76
C GLU A 69 5.78 7.57 8.09
N ASN A 70 6.55 6.92 7.20
CA ASN A 70 8.00 6.70 7.37
C ASN A 70 8.43 5.78 8.52
N VAL A 71 7.52 5.02 9.13
CA VAL A 71 7.78 4.26 10.37
C VAL A 71 7.84 2.74 10.19
N ILE A 72 8.16 2.22 9.02
CA ILE A 72 8.24 0.75 8.87
C ILE A 72 9.71 0.35 8.75
N ASN A 73 10.27 -0.48 9.63
CA ASN A 73 11.60 -1.07 9.48
C ASN A 73 11.53 -2.41 8.71
N PRO A 74 12.36 -2.72 7.67
CA PRO A 74 13.46 -1.97 7.03
C PRO A 74 13.03 -1.03 5.91
N THR A 75 11.75 -0.73 5.86
CA THR A 75 11.05 0.02 4.82
C THR A 75 11.10 1.55 4.98
N PHE A 76 11.79 2.07 6.01
CA PHE A 76 12.14 3.50 6.21
C PHE A 76 13.00 4.04 5.06
N MET A 77 13.43 3.13 4.19
CA MET A 77 14.37 3.31 3.12
C MET A 77 13.73 3.04 1.74
N ILE A 78 12.42 2.79 1.71
CA ILE A 78 11.69 2.57 0.47
C ILE A 78 11.32 3.91 -0.17
N LYS A 79 11.83 4.13 -1.38
CA LYS A 79 11.44 5.26 -2.23
C LYS A 79 9.94 5.18 -2.52
N LYS A 80 9.23 6.27 -2.27
CA LYS A 80 7.80 6.38 -2.56
C LYS A 80 7.61 6.83 -4.01
N GLU A 81 6.58 6.28 -4.66
CA GLU A 81 6.15 6.72 -6.00
C GLU A 81 5.05 7.78 -5.91
N GLY A 82 4.30 7.82 -4.81
CA GLY A 82 3.28 8.84 -4.55
C GLY A 82 2.14 8.27 -3.73
N THR A 83 1.08 9.05 -3.55
CA THR A 83 -0.07 8.67 -2.74
C THR A 83 -1.38 8.80 -3.50
N PHE A 84 -2.37 8.03 -3.08
CA PHE A 84 -3.76 8.27 -3.41
C PHE A 84 -4.63 8.05 -2.18
N TYR A 85 -5.87 8.53 -2.26
CA TYR A 85 -6.81 8.53 -1.15
C TYR A 85 -8.03 7.71 -1.51
N THR A 86 -8.52 7.02 -0.51
CA THR A 86 -9.85 6.41 -0.47
C THR A 86 -10.66 7.13 0.61
N ASP A 87 -11.95 6.83 0.73
CA ASP A 87 -12.81 7.49 1.71
C ASP A 87 -12.34 7.29 3.17
N CYS A 88 -11.68 6.16 3.46
CA CYS A 88 -11.21 5.82 4.80
C CYS A 88 -9.72 6.06 5.04
N CYS A 89 -8.93 6.10 3.97
CA CYS A 89 -7.55 5.67 4.07
C CYS A 89 -6.63 6.41 3.10
N LYS A 90 -5.46 6.80 3.57
CA LYS A 90 -4.32 7.24 2.75
C LYS A 90 -3.51 6.01 2.32
N ILE A 91 -3.28 5.88 1.02
CA ILE A 91 -2.50 4.79 0.44
C ILE A 91 -1.22 5.35 -0.17
N ILE A 92 -0.09 4.89 0.36
CA ILE A 92 1.25 5.23 -0.09
C ILE A 92 1.75 4.13 -1.02
N VAL A 93 1.91 4.46 -2.29
CA VAL A 93 2.48 3.56 -3.29
C VAL A 93 3.98 3.76 -3.34
N THR A 94 4.71 2.67 -3.32
CA THR A 94 6.18 2.68 -3.33
C THR A 94 6.75 2.38 -4.70
N LYS A 95 8.00 2.77 -4.93
CA LYS A 95 8.75 2.35 -6.12
C LYS A 95 8.92 0.83 -6.11
N PRO A 96 8.57 0.14 -7.21
CA PRO A 96 8.76 -1.30 -7.29
C PRO A 96 10.23 -1.71 -7.10
N TYR A 97 10.45 -2.88 -6.48
CA TYR A 97 11.76 -3.52 -6.36
C TYR A 97 11.84 -4.75 -7.25
N ARG A 98 12.74 -4.72 -8.23
CA ARG A 98 12.98 -5.82 -9.19
C ARG A 98 11.66 -6.45 -9.69
N PRO A 99 10.67 -5.65 -10.11
CA PRO A 99 9.35 -6.17 -10.40
C PRO A 99 9.39 -7.12 -11.60
N LYS A 100 8.68 -8.24 -11.53
CA LYS A 100 8.39 -9.07 -12.72
C LYS A 100 7.27 -8.49 -13.57
N PHE A 101 6.38 -7.70 -12.95
CA PHE A 101 5.21 -7.12 -13.57
C PHE A 101 5.21 -5.61 -13.37
N GLN A 102 4.98 -4.84 -14.42
CA GLN A 102 4.79 -3.40 -14.28
C GLN A 102 3.42 -3.15 -13.64
N MET A 103 3.40 -2.76 -12.36
CA MET A 103 2.16 -2.52 -11.62
C MET A 103 1.62 -1.09 -11.75
N ILE A 104 2.50 -0.11 -11.96
CA ILE A 104 2.14 1.31 -12.01
C ILE A 104 2.15 1.78 -13.46
N LYS A 105 1.01 2.27 -13.94
CA LYS A 105 0.85 2.72 -15.34
C LYS A 105 1.19 4.20 -15.47
N ASN A 106 0.62 5.02 -14.58
CA ASN A 106 0.71 6.47 -14.66
C ASN A 106 1.15 7.05 -13.30
N PRO A 107 2.46 7.05 -12.99
CA PRO A 107 2.98 7.65 -11.75
C PRO A 107 2.47 9.06 -11.48
N ASN A 108 2.33 9.87 -12.53
CA ASN A 108 1.88 11.27 -12.46
C ASN A 108 0.45 11.44 -11.95
N LYS A 109 -0.36 10.36 -11.91
CA LYS A 109 -1.70 10.38 -11.31
C LYS A 109 -1.66 10.21 -9.79
N LEU A 110 -0.54 9.74 -9.23
CA LEU A 110 -0.30 9.71 -7.80
C LEU A 110 0.16 11.10 -7.33
N LYS A 111 -0.29 11.52 -6.14
CA LYS A 111 0.16 12.77 -5.51
C LYS A 111 1.60 12.61 -5.04
N GLN A 112 2.50 13.47 -5.53
CA GLN A 112 3.94 13.36 -5.30
C GLN A 112 4.42 14.10 -4.04
N ASN A 113 3.78 15.22 -3.70
CA ASN A 113 4.21 16.11 -2.61
C ASN A 113 3.50 15.85 -1.27
N ASP A 114 2.70 14.79 -1.20
CA ASP A 114 1.83 14.48 -0.07
C ASP A 114 2.41 13.33 0.74
N VAL A 115 3.69 13.47 1.05
CA VAL A 115 4.51 12.45 1.68
C VAL A 115 5.33 13.16 2.74
N ALA A 116 5.26 12.70 3.99
CA ALA A 116 6.05 13.27 5.06
C ALA A 116 7.54 13.22 4.69
N LYS A 117 8.17 14.41 4.70
CA LYS A 117 9.60 14.58 4.35
C LYS A 117 10.53 14.16 5.49
N TYR A 118 10.02 14.18 6.72
CA TYR A 118 10.76 13.84 7.92
C TYR A 118 10.26 12.51 8.49
N LEU A 119 11.17 11.81 9.16
CA LEU A 119 10.83 10.62 9.93
C LEU A 119 9.97 11.04 11.11
N ASP A 120 8.79 10.45 11.26
CA ASP A 120 8.09 10.48 12.54
C ASP A 120 8.89 9.66 13.56
N ILE A 121 8.80 10.02 14.84
CA ILE A 121 9.46 9.28 15.91
C ILE A 121 8.89 7.86 15.92
N TYR A 122 9.71 6.90 15.51
CA TYR A 122 9.38 5.48 15.47
C TYR A 122 10.38 4.70 16.32
N ASP A 123 9.84 3.95 17.28
CA ASP A 123 10.62 3.18 18.25
C ASP A 123 11.00 1.78 17.73
N GLY A 124 10.55 1.39 16.53
CA GLY A 124 10.85 0.07 15.96
C GLY A 124 9.96 -1.06 16.49
N ASN A 125 9.01 -0.79 17.38
CA ASN A 125 8.30 -1.85 18.12
C ASN A 125 7.02 -2.33 17.41
N GLU A 126 6.53 -1.62 16.40
CA GLU A 126 5.42 -2.12 15.60
C GLU A 126 5.88 -3.15 14.56
N TYR A 127 5.33 -4.35 14.64
CA TYR A 127 5.55 -5.40 13.66
C TYR A 127 4.76 -5.16 12.36
N GLN A 128 5.28 -5.65 11.23
CA GLN A 128 4.68 -5.44 9.92
C GLN A 128 3.36 -6.22 9.80
N LYS A 129 2.23 -5.49 9.85
CA LYS A 129 0.89 -6.04 9.72
C LYS A 129 0.36 -5.84 8.31
N GLY A 130 -0.10 -6.90 7.63
CA GLY A 130 -0.59 -6.73 6.27
C GLY A 130 -1.07 -8.00 5.59
N VAL A 131 -1.12 -7.90 4.26
CA VAL A 131 -1.52 -8.96 3.35
C VAL A 131 -0.53 -9.03 2.20
N MET A 132 -0.18 -10.24 1.77
CA MET A 132 0.72 -10.47 0.64
C MET A 132 0.06 -11.37 -0.39
N TYR A 133 0.23 -11.01 -1.66
CA TYR A 133 -0.26 -11.76 -2.80
C TYR A 133 0.87 -12.07 -3.77
N LYS A 134 0.90 -13.28 -4.31
CA LYS A 134 1.70 -13.63 -5.47
C LYS A 134 0.95 -13.25 -6.75
N ILE A 135 1.59 -12.46 -7.58
CA ILE A 135 1.11 -12.05 -8.90
C ILE A 135 1.47 -13.18 -9.88
N LYS A 136 0.47 -13.89 -10.40
CA LYS A 136 0.67 -14.87 -11.47
C LYS A 136 0.66 -14.17 -12.82
N ASP A 137 -0.24 -13.22 -12.96
CA ASP A 137 -0.34 -12.24 -14.03
C ASP A 137 -1.07 -11.00 -13.50
N LEU A 138 -1.18 -9.94 -14.30
CA LEU A 138 -1.77 -8.67 -13.87
C LEU A 138 -3.25 -8.78 -13.47
N ASN A 139 -3.96 -9.84 -13.86
CA ASN A 139 -5.37 -10.09 -13.59
C ASN A 139 -5.59 -11.30 -12.64
N HIS A 140 -4.52 -11.87 -12.08
CA HIS A 140 -4.60 -13.02 -11.19
C HIS A 140 -3.58 -12.91 -10.05
N LEU A 141 -4.11 -12.61 -8.86
CA LEU A 141 -3.35 -12.52 -7.62
C LEU A 141 -3.78 -13.64 -6.66
N GLU A 142 -2.79 -14.39 -6.16
CA GLU A 142 -2.99 -15.46 -5.19
C GLU A 142 -2.60 -14.96 -3.79
N LEU A 143 -3.52 -15.01 -2.83
CA LEU A 143 -3.21 -14.65 -1.44
C LEU A 143 -2.21 -15.67 -0.85
N ILE A 144 -1.05 -15.21 -0.38
CA ILE A 144 0.01 -16.08 0.18
C ILE A 144 0.30 -15.83 1.66
N ALA A 145 -0.02 -14.66 2.20
CA ALA A 145 0.12 -14.37 3.63
C ALA A 145 -0.84 -13.28 4.10
N LYS A 146 -1.23 -13.35 5.39
CA LYS A 146 -2.12 -12.40 6.07
C LYS A 146 -1.72 -12.32 7.55
N GLY A 147 -1.73 -11.11 8.12
CA GLY A 147 -1.46 -10.88 9.54
C GLY A 147 -0.04 -10.36 9.77
N ASP A 148 0.74 -11.06 10.59
CA ASP A 148 2.14 -10.73 10.86
C ASP A 148 3.05 -11.13 9.68
N LEU A 149 3.71 -10.15 9.09
CA LEU A 149 4.57 -10.31 7.93
C LEU A 149 6.06 -10.23 8.25
N ARG A 150 6.48 -10.12 9.52
CA ARG A 150 7.90 -9.96 9.91
C ARG A 150 8.84 -10.95 9.23
N GLN A 151 8.40 -12.20 9.09
CA GLN A 151 9.16 -13.27 8.46
C GLN A 151 9.47 -13.04 6.97
N TYR A 152 8.84 -12.07 6.31
CA TYR A 152 9.05 -11.75 4.90
C TYR A 152 9.90 -10.50 4.68
N PHE A 153 10.20 -9.75 5.75
CA PHE A 153 10.94 -8.49 5.70
C PHE A 153 12.29 -8.64 6.37
N TYR A 154 13.27 -9.12 5.61
CA TYR A 154 14.68 -9.05 5.98
C TYR A 154 15.32 -7.78 5.43
N PRO A 155 16.36 -7.21 6.09
CA PRO A 155 17.12 -6.08 5.58
C PRO A 155 17.68 -6.38 4.19
N ILE A 156 17.43 -5.49 3.22
CA ILE A 156 17.96 -5.58 1.86
C ILE A 156 18.94 -4.42 1.68
N LYS A 157 20.24 -4.70 1.67
CA LYS A 157 21.32 -3.70 1.58
C LYS A 157 21.14 -2.66 0.47
N GLU A 158 20.54 -3.04 -0.65
CA GLU A 158 20.32 -2.16 -1.82
C GLU A 158 19.24 -1.09 -1.59
N TYR A 159 18.34 -1.33 -0.63
CA TYR A 159 17.30 -0.37 -0.23
C TYR A 159 17.78 0.47 0.92
N GLU A 160 18.93 0.18 1.51
CA GLU A 160 19.43 0.91 2.65
C GLU A 160 19.92 2.32 2.25
N LEU A 161 19.00 3.29 2.22
CA LEU A 161 19.33 4.71 2.31
C LEU A 161 20.25 4.93 3.51
N VAL A 162 21.54 5.16 3.26
CA VAL A 162 22.50 5.51 4.30
C VAL A 162 21.85 6.58 5.19
N PRO A 163 21.65 6.31 6.51
CA PRO A 163 21.00 7.27 7.37
C PRO A 163 21.76 8.59 7.23
N PRO A 164 21.05 9.74 7.18
CA PRO A 164 21.72 11.02 7.06
C PRO A 164 22.76 11.10 8.18
N PRO A 165 23.98 11.56 7.89
CA PRO A 165 25.00 11.69 8.93
C PRO A 165 24.41 12.53 10.07
N PRO A 166 24.68 12.17 11.34
CA PRO A 166 24.18 12.95 12.47
C PRO A 166 24.55 14.43 12.25
N PRO A 167 23.68 15.39 12.66
CA PRO A 167 23.97 16.80 12.49
C PRO A 167 25.36 17.11 13.06
N LYS A 168 26.16 17.93 12.36
CA LYS A 168 27.57 18.18 12.72
C LYS A 168 27.76 18.61 14.18
N GLU A 169 26.73 19.19 14.77
CA GLU A 169 26.66 19.61 16.17
C GLU A 169 26.78 18.46 17.20
N TYR A 170 26.52 17.22 16.76
CA TYR A 170 26.60 15.99 17.56
C TYR A 170 27.84 15.14 17.24
N LEU A 171 28.65 15.53 16.25
CA LEU A 171 29.92 14.86 15.97
C LEU A 171 30.98 15.37 16.97
N GLY A 172 31.36 14.53 17.92
CA GLY A 172 32.46 14.80 18.87
C GLY A 172 32.05 15.20 20.29
N LYS A 173 30.76 15.16 20.65
CA LYS A 173 30.32 15.32 22.04
C LYS A 173 29.94 13.94 22.61
N PRO A 174 30.44 13.54 23.79
CA PRO A 174 29.99 12.32 24.44
C PRO A 174 28.49 12.45 24.73
N TYR A 175 27.72 11.40 24.38
CA TYR A 175 26.35 11.25 24.84
C TYR A 175 26.35 11.31 26.37
N LYS A 176 25.59 12.25 26.94
CA LYS A 176 25.29 12.26 28.38
C LYS A 176 24.02 11.47 28.63
#